data_AF-A0A4Y8I9P5-F1
#
_entry.id   AF-A0A4Y8I9P5-F1
#
_cell.length_a   1.000
_cell.length_b   1.000
_cell.length_c   1.000
_cell.angle_alpha   90.00
_cell.angle_beta   90.00
_cell.angle_gamma   90.00
#
_symmetry.space_group_name_H-M   'P 1'
#
loop_
_entity.id
_entity.type
_entity.pdbx_description
1 polymer ?
#
loop_
_entity_poly.entity_id
_entity_poly.type
_entity_poly.pdbx_seq_one_letter_code
_entity_poly.pdbx_strand_id
1 'polypeptide(L)'
;MVTWRRQAEFAGEWLKKGQLVCIEGKLQTRSWEEDGQKKYMTEVVADNITMLGSKGDSGGKSPDSAPKTENSTEAPQDNDDEDDDDDLPF
;
A
#
# COMPACT_ATOMS: atom_id res chain seq x y z
N MET A 1 4.42 -15.80 12.45
CA MET A 1 4.86 -14.80 13.45
C MET A 1 3.90 -14.85 14.62
N VAL A 2 4.33 -14.41 15.79
CA VAL A 2 3.50 -14.27 16.99
C VAL A 2 3.56 -12.82 17.44
N THR A 3 2.41 -12.20 17.65
CA THR A 3 2.28 -10.84 18.20
C THR A 3 1.56 -10.90 19.53
N TRP A 4 1.86 -9.93 20.40
CA TRP A 4 1.26 -9.83 21.73
C TRP A 4 0.76 -8.41 21.96
N ARG A 5 -0.16 -8.23 22.92
CA ARG A 5 -0.63 -6.92 23.40
C ARG A 5 -1.03 -5.99 22.23
N ARG A 6 -0.56 -4.74 22.25
CA ARG A 6 -0.87 -3.71 21.25
C ARG A 6 -0.51 -4.13 19.82
N GLN A 7 0.59 -4.87 19.63
CA GLN A 7 0.97 -5.38 18.30
C GLN A 7 -0.05 -6.40 17.77
N ALA A 8 -0.68 -7.18 18.66
CA ALA A 8 -1.73 -8.13 18.26
C ALA A 8 -3.01 -7.43 17.83
N GLU A 9 -3.42 -6.38 18.54
CA GLU A 9 -4.56 -5.54 18.15
C GLU A 9 -4.32 -4.87 16.80
N PHE A 10 -3.14 -4.25 16.62
CA PHE A 10 -2.74 -3.66 15.35
C PHE A 10 -2.75 -4.70 14.22
N ALA A 11 -2.19 -5.88 14.45
CA ALA A 11 -2.16 -6.94 13.45
C ALA A 11 -3.58 -7.39 13.06
N GLY A 12 -4.49 -7.55 14.03
CA GLY A 12 -5.86 -7.96 13.78
C GLY A 12 -6.70 -6.93 13.03
N GLU A 13 -6.49 -5.65 13.32
CA GLU A 13 -7.25 -4.56 12.69
C GLU A 13 -6.72 -4.20 11.29
N TRP A 14 -5.40 -4.23 11.11
CA TRP A 14 -4.76 -3.61 9.95
C TRP A 14 -4.11 -4.60 8.97
N LEU A 15 -3.77 -5.82 9.38
CA LEU A 15 -3.16 -6.81 8.49
C LEU A 15 -4.20 -7.68 7.79
N LYS A 16 -4.03 -7.78 6.47
CA LYS A 16 -4.82 -8.57 5.54
C LYS A 16 -3.88 -9.46 4.75
N LYS A 17 -4.40 -10.62 4.33
CA LYS A 17 -3.66 -11.55 3.46
C LYS A 17 -3.18 -10.82 2.20
N GLY A 18 -1.91 -11.03 1.86
CA GLY A 18 -1.29 -10.45 0.66
C GLY A 18 -0.67 -9.06 0.85
N GLN A 19 -0.82 -8.43 2.02
CA GLN A 19 -0.10 -7.20 2.33
C GLN A 19 1.39 -7.47 2.55
N LEU A 20 2.20 -6.53 2.06
CA LEU A 20 3.64 -6.55 2.28
C LEU A 20 3.95 -5.84 3.60
N VAL A 21 4.76 -6.48 4.44
CA VAL A 21 5.13 -5.96 5.75
C VAL A 21 6.58 -6.29 6.06
N CYS A 22 7.24 -5.40 6.78
CA CYS A 22 8.49 -5.67 7.49
C CYS A 22 8.14 -6.03 8.93
N ILE A 23 8.73 -7.11 9.44
CA ILE A 23 8.53 -7.57 10.81
C ILE A 23 9.90 -7.65 11.46
N GLU A 24 10.06 -6.96 12.58
CA GLU A 24 11.26 -7.01 13.42
C GLU A 24 10.92 -7.66 14.76
N GLY A 25 11.81 -8.48 15.27
CA GLY A 25 11.59 -9.17 16.52
C GLY A 25 12.62 -10.27 16.78
N LYS A 26 12.23 -11.24 17.60
CA LYS A 26 13.13 -12.31 18.07
C LYS A 26 12.71 -13.66 17.52
N LEU A 27 13.69 -14.48 17.17
CA LEU A 27 13.45 -15.88 16.85
C LEU A 27 13.30 -16.69 18.14
N GLN A 28 12.20 -17.43 18.25
CA GLN A 28 11.92 -18.28 19.40
C GLN A 28 11.60 -19.69 18.91
N THR A 29 12.34 -20.67 19.43
CA THR A 29 12.04 -22.08 19.23
C THR A 29 11.42 -22.65 20.49
N ARG A 30 10.20 -23.19 20.39
CA ARG A 30 9.54 -23.91 21.46
C ARG A 30 9.37 -25.37 21.10
N SER A 31 9.36 -26.23 22.11
CA SER A 31 9.02 -27.63 21.94
C SER A 31 7.75 -27.96 22.70
N TRP A 32 6.93 -28.84 22.13
CA TRP A 32 5.74 -29.39 22.76
C TRP A 32 5.61 -30.87 22.39
N GLU A 33 4.89 -31.64 23.20
CA GLU A 33 4.65 -33.05 22.94
C GLU A 33 3.25 -33.25 22.38
N GLU A 34 3.15 -34.04 21.32
CA GLU A 34 1.89 -34.51 20.74
C GLU A 34 2.03 -35.99 20.43
N ASP A 35 1.10 -36.81 20.91
CA ASP A 35 1.10 -38.27 20.69
C ASP A 35 2.43 -38.97 21.07
N GLY A 36 3.07 -38.51 22.15
CA GLY A 36 4.35 -39.04 22.61
C GLY A 36 5.55 -38.64 21.75
N GLN A 37 5.36 -37.78 20.74
CA GLN A 37 6.42 -37.24 19.90
C GLN A 37 6.71 -35.78 20.27
N LYS A 38 7.98 -35.47 20.52
CA LYS A 38 8.43 -34.10 20.76
C LYS A 38 8.53 -33.33 19.44
N LYS A 39 7.68 -32.32 19.27
CA LYS A 39 7.66 -31.42 18.11
C LYS A 39 8.34 -30.10 18.47
N TYR A 40 8.99 -29.51 17.48
CA TYR A 40 9.64 -28.19 17.59
C TYR A 40 8.95 -27.21 16.65
N MET A 41 8.78 -25.98 17.11
CA MET A 41 8.27 -24.90 16.29
C MET A 41 9.14 -23.68 16.48
N THR A 42 9.60 -23.12 15.38
CA THR A 42 10.37 -21.88 15.35
C THR A 42 9.47 -20.75 14.85
N GLU A 43 9.36 -19.70 15.62
CA GLU A 43 8.50 -18.54 15.36
C GLU A 43 9.29 -17.25 15.49
N VAL A 44 8.86 -16.22 14.77
CA VAL A 44 9.30 -14.84 15.04
C VAL A 44 8.29 -14.20 15.98
N VAL A 45 8.72 -13.84 17.18
CA VAL A 45 7.97 -13.00 18.12
C VAL A 45 8.20 -11.55 17.72
N ALA A 46 7.16 -10.90 17.19
CA ALA A 46 7.24 -9.58 16.59
C ALA A 46 7.21 -8.49 17.66
N ASP A 47 8.25 -7.66 17.68
CA ASP A 47 8.35 -6.45 18.51
C ASP A 47 7.80 -5.24 17.74
N ASN A 48 8.08 -5.16 16.43
CA ASN A 48 7.61 -4.10 15.54
C ASN A 48 7.08 -4.66 14.21
N ILE A 49 6.04 -4.02 13.67
CA ILE A 49 5.47 -4.32 12.36
C ILE A 49 5.33 -3.02 11.59
N THR A 50 5.92 -2.98 10.40
CA THR A 50 5.88 -1.83 9.50
C THR A 50 5.22 -2.25 8.19
N MET A 51 4.19 -1.53 7.77
CA MET A 51 3.60 -1.74 6.46
C MET A 51 4.55 -1.27 5.37
N LEU A 52 4.79 -2.14 4.40
CA LEU A 52 5.47 -1.80 3.16
C LEU A 52 4.35 -1.73 2.12
N GLY A 53 4.16 -0.59 1.45
CA GLY A 53 2.99 -0.34 0.60
C GLY A 53 2.62 -1.47 -0.38
N SER A 54 1.40 -1.45 -0.90
CA SER A 54 0.92 -2.51 -1.79
C SER A 54 1.73 -2.54 -3.09
N LYS A 55 2.24 -3.71 -3.47
CA LYS A 55 2.84 -3.94 -4.78
C LYS A 55 1.71 -4.03 -5.82
N GLY A 56 1.11 -2.89 -6.15
CA GLY A 56 0.01 -2.82 -7.11
C GLY A 56 -1.04 -1.72 -6.93
N ASP A 57 -0.77 -0.60 -6.27
CA ASP A 57 -1.63 0.60 -6.42
C ASP A 57 -1.18 1.45 -7.63
N SER A 58 -1.10 0.79 -8.77
CA SER A 58 -1.05 1.44 -10.09
C SER A 58 -1.95 0.61 -10.98
N GLY A 59 -3.25 0.69 -10.69
CA GLY A 59 -4.23 -0.29 -11.15
C GLY A 59 -5.67 0.20 -11.00
N GLY A 60 -5.94 1.39 -11.55
CA GLY A 60 -7.24 1.73 -12.16
C GLY A 60 -8.49 1.61 -11.28
N LYS A 61 -8.80 2.70 -10.58
CA LYS A 61 -10.20 3.02 -10.24
C LYS A 61 -10.41 4.54 -10.25
N SER A 62 -10.16 5.16 -11.39
CA SER A 62 -10.81 6.44 -11.69
C SER A 62 -12.32 6.17 -11.74
N PRO A 63 -13.16 6.84 -10.94
CA PRO A 63 -14.59 6.84 -11.22
C PRO A 63 -14.78 7.61 -12.53
N ASP A 64 -15.03 6.85 -13.60
CA ASP A 64 -15.65 7.34 -14.81
C ASP A 64 -16.98 7.99 -14.41
N SER A 65 -16.99 9.31 -14.41
CA SER A 65 -18.18 10.13 -14.22
C SER A 65 -18.00 11.41 -15.02
N ALA A 66 -18.12 11.27 -16.33
CA ALA A 66 -18.51 12.36 -17.19
C ALA A 66 -19.69 11.93 -18.06
N PRO A 67 -20.89 12.46 -17.81
CA PRO A 67 -21.84 12.70 -18.87
C PRO A 67 -21.87 14.20 -19.18
N LYS A 68 -21.28 14.53 -20.33
CA LYS A 68 -21.79 15.43 -21.37
C LYS A 68 -22.73 16.55 -20.90
N THR A 69 -22.24 17.78 -20.84
CA THR A 69 -23.08 18.97 -21.05
C THR A 69 -22.72 19.57 -22.40
N GLU A 70 -23.65 19.44 -23.33
CA GLU A 70 -23.68 20.15 -24.60
C GLU A 70 -24.02 21.61 -24.28
N ASN A 71 -23.14 22.55 -24.62
CA ASN A 71 -23.54 23.94 -24.73
C ASN A 71 -22.91 24.53 -26.00
N SER A 72 -23.78 24.86 -26.93
CA SER A 72 -23.49 25.63 -28.13
C SER A 72 -22.93 27.01 -27.78
N THR A 73 -22.03 27.54 -28.62
CA THR A 73 -22.16 28.84 -29.31
C THR A 73 -20.80 29.45 -29.69
N GLU A 74 -20.68 29.75 -30.99
CA GLU A 74 -19.80 30.70 -31.70
C GLU A 74 -18.26 30.58 -31.68
N ALA A 75 -17.72 30.59 -32.90
CA ALA A 75 -16.35 31.00 -33.28
C ALA A 75 -16.46 32.31 -34.12
N PRO A 76 -15.37 33.00 -34.49
CA PRO A 76 -13.97 32.97 -34.05
C PRO A 76 -13.44 34.38 -33.64
N GLN A 77 -12.38 34.49 -32.84
CA GLN A 77 -11.54 35.69 -32.82
C GLN A 77 -10.06 35.34 -32.82
N ASP A 78 -9.49 35.61 -33.99
CA ASP A 78 -8.10 35.87 -34.35
C ASP A 78 -7.45 36.86 -33.37
N ASN A 79 -6.27 36.52 -32.84
CA ASN A 79 -5.22 37.45 -32.42
C ASN A 79 -3.90 36.64 -32.36
N ASP A 80 -3.09 36.80 -33.41
CA ASP A 80 -1.63 36.76 -33.33
C ASP A 80 -1.16 37.74 -32.23
N ASP A 81 -0.25 37.29 -31.37
CA ASP A 81 0.82 38.06 -30.70
C ASP A 81 1.50 37.07 -29.72
N GLU A 82 2.67 36.54 -30.08
CA GLU A 82 4.01 37.05 -29.71
C GLU A 82 4.62 36.18 -28.61
N ASP A 83 5.67 35.47 -29.02
CA ASP A 83 6.90 35.12 -28.28
C ASP A 83 6.83 34.85 -26.77
N ASP A 84 6.89 33.57 -26.39
CA ASP A 84 7.44 33.14 -25.09
C ASP A 84 8.11 31.74 -25.20
N ASP A 85 8.78 31.49 -26.33
CA ASP A 85 9.60 30.28 -26.58
C ASP A 85 11.09 30.48 -26.19
N ASP A 86 11.40 31.41 -25.28
CA ASP A 86 12.77 31.93 -25.14
C ASP A 86 13.29 32.09 -23.69
N ASP A 87 12.90 31.24 -22.72
CA ASP A 87 13.71 31.07 -21.49
C ASP A 87 13.42 29.80 -20.67
N LEU A 88 14.02 28.66 -21.01
CA LEU A 88 14.18 27.52 -20.09
C LEU A 88 15.66 27.13 -19.98
N PRO A 89 16.33 27.41 -18.84
CA PRO A 89 17.73 27.05 -18.66
C PRO A 89 17.91 25.54 -18.45
N PHE A 90 18.87 24.96 -19.18
CA PHE A 90 19.41 23.60 -19.03
C PHE A 90 20.23 23.44 -17.75
#